data_AF-A0A7X0D7V6-F1
#
_entry.id   AF-A0A7X0D7V6-F1
#
_cell.length_a   1.000
_cell.length_b   1.000
_cell.length_c   1.000
_cell.angle_alpha   90.00
_cell.angle_beta   90.00
_cell.angle_gamma   90.00
#
_symmetry.space_group_name_H-M   'P 1'
#
loop_
_entity.id
_entity.type
_entity.pdbx_description
1 polymer ?
#
loop_
_entity_poly.entity_id
_entity_poly.type
_entity_poly.pdbx_seq_one_letter_code
_entity_poly.pdbx_strand_id
1 'polypeptide(L)'
;MESWRGKRAKIAVLAAVLTAGSVFVADLSLRNWGIESVESDGASAGLDSVRPAYSKDDLDKVRKSLTGSEYGEVKHLLRAGHGTVAVLETGVVSVDNDSLKVRWSYSYRGAPISAGLTPIDKYGDYNDQRVVLSFDSMSLLGPVGRIITIEAATGEVVSDSSISNSQEDLERRVRWLTSDSRISVLDTDGRKSLEAHSLESGDYLWDFQVPSDCSLGPNEDAMGDSIVTSQGLVTLSYSCEATNEADVVALDSFSGNEVWSRSWESQNPPNLSYADALQMPYTNGDPATSIVKGEMGGNYIAIDIRSGENDDLYPWSAVREVDNYIPAPLADRAAPPEYVLIGHPATTQNKMIGLVASELISDGVISVDDFEGTYFITNDASGNKIPLADPAAWKLGDSAAAAVQRVIERKLSSN
;
A
#
# COMPACT_ATOMS: atom_id res chain seq x y z
N MET A 1 -56.30 -19.07 87.32
CA MET A 1 -55.95 -19.84 86.11
C MET A 1 -55.38 -18.85 85.11
N GLU A 2 -54.18 -18.30 85.32
CA GLU A 2 -52.86 -18.97 85.33
C GLU A 2 -52.60 -19.77 84.06
N SER A 3 -51.82 -19.21 83.11
CA SER A 3 -50.42 -19.60 82.85
C SER A 3 -50.02 -19.07 81.45
N TRP A 4 -49.01 -18.19 81.37
CA TRP A 4 -47.62 -18.46 80.93
C TRP A 4 -47.42 -18.23 79.41
N ARG A 5 -46.67 -17.18 79.00
CA ARG A 5 -45.19 -17.08 78.87
C ARG A 5 -44.61 -18.15 77.93
N GLY A 6 -43.78 -17.88 76.92
CA GLY A 6 -42.99 -16.73 76.46
C GLY A 6 -42.36 -17.13 75.11
N LYS A 7 -41.33 -16.54 74.50
CA LYS A 7 -40.35 -15.50 74.82
C LYS A 7 -39.80 -15.01 73.46
N ARG A 8 -39.64 -13.69 73.36
CA ARG A 8 -38.49 -12.90 72.85
C ARG A 8 -37.51 -13.55 71.83
N ALA A 9 -37.28 -12.81 70.75
CA ALA A 9 -35.95 -12.32 70.41
C ALA A 9 -36.04 -10.85 69.96
N LYS A 10 -35.30 -9.98 70.66
CA LYS A 10 -34.94 -8.62 70.25
C LYS A 10 -33.66 -8.70 69.42
N ILE A 11 -33.44 -7.75 68.51
CA ILE A 11 -32.19 -7.06 68.13
C ILE A 11 -32.57 -6.24 66.88
N ALA A 12 -32.88 -4.94 67.00
CA ALA A 12 -31.94 -3.83 66.89
C ALA A 12 -31.24 -3.78 65.52
N VAL A 13 -31.71 -2.92 64.61
CA VAL A 13 -30.89 -2.34 63.55
C VAL A 13 -30.95 -0.83 63.71
N LEU A 14 -29.88 -0.33 64.31
CA LEU A 14 -29.51 1.08 64.42
C LEU A 14 -28.90 1.51 63.08
N ALA A 15 -29.25 2.72 62.66
CA ALA A 15 -28.46 3.68 61.91
C ALA A 15 -27.18 3.19 61.17
N ALA A 16 -27.26 3.18 59.85
CA ALA A 16 -26.13 3.44 58.95
C ALA A 16 -26.61 4.36 57.82
N VAL A 17 -26.83 5.62 58.16
CA VAL A 17 -26.82 6.75 57.23
C VAL A 17 -25.39 7.27 57.25
N LEU A 18 -24.79 7.52 56.07
CA LEU A 18 -23.40 7.96 55.78
C LEU A 18 -22.44 6.81 55.39
N THR A 19 -22.49 6.42 54.11
CA THR A 19 -21.35 6.19 53.19
C THR A 19 -21.83 5.53 51.90
N ALA A 20 -22.63 6.25 51.10
CA ALA A 20 -22.98 5.85 49.74
C ALA A 20 -22.95 7.06 48.79
N GLY A 21 -21.98 7.94 49.02
CA GLY A 21 -21.81 9.17 48.26
C GLY A 21 -20.34 9.40 47.92
N SER A 22 -19.64 8.38 47.38
CA SER A 22 -18.25 8.53 46.94
C SER A 22 -17.74 7.45 45.96
N VAL A 23 -18.57 6.86 45.10
CA VAL A 23 -18.06 6.02 43.99
C VAL A 23 -18.97 6.15 42.77
N PHE A 24 -19.08 7.35 42.19
CA PHE A 24 -19.70 7.51 40.85
C PHE A 24 -19.23 8.79 40.14
N VAL A 25 -18.02 9.29 40.45
CA VAL A 25 -17.44 10.52 39.85
C VAL A 25 -15.98 10.29 39.39
N ALA A 26 -15.55 9.04 39.18
CA ALA A 26 -14.19 8.73 38.72
C ALA A 26 -14.15 7.98 37.38
N ASP A 27 -15.26 7.90 36.64
CA ASP A 27 -15.29 7.26 35.31
C ASP A 27 -15.54 8.24 34.15
N LEU A 28 -15.68 9.54 34.46
CA LEU A 28 -15.93 10.60 33.48
C LEU A 28 -14.71 11.50 33.21
N SER A 29 -13.56 11.27 33.86
CA SER A 29 -12.35 12.11 33.67
C SER A 29 -11.20 11.45 32.89
N LEU A 30 -11.34 10.18 32.49
CA LEU A 30 -10.35 9.48 31.65
C LEU A 30 -10.78 9.32 30.18
N ARG A 31 -12.02 9.67 29.81
CA ARG A 31 -12.52 9.63 28.42
C ARG A 31 -12.06 10.79 27.52
N ASN A 32 -11.08 11.59 27.96
CA ASN A 32 -10.62 12.77 27.22
C ASN A 32 -9.19 12.62 26.64
N TRP A 33 -8.66 11.40 26.59
CA TRP A 33 -7.33 11.11 26.04
C TRP A 33 -7.47 10.54 24.63
N GLY A 34 -7.58 11.46 23.67
CA GLY A 34 -7.82 11.18 22.25
C GLY A 34 -9.18 11.69 21.81
N ILE A 35 -9.28 12.98 21.44
CA ILE A 35 -10.43 13.45 20.67
C ILE A 35 -10.23 12.89 19.27
N GLU A 36 -10.99 11.85 18.95
CA GLU A 36 -11.14 11.36 17.58
C GLU A 36 -12.17 12.24 16.87
N SER A 37 -11.81 12.75 15.70
CA SER A 37 -12.73 13.49 14.85
C SER A 37 -12.60 13.00 13.42
N VAL A 38 -13.73 12.61 12.84
CA VAL A 38 -13.89 12.47 11.40
C VAL A 38 -14.68 13.66 10.93
N GLU A 39 -14.05 14.54 10.17
CA GLU A 39 -14.73 15.68 9.54
C GLU A 39 -14.82 15.38 8.05
N SER A 40 -16.04 15.33 7.54
CA SER A 40 -16.33 15.31 6.11
C SER A 40 -16.89 16.67 5.74
N ASP A 41 -16.24 17.38 4.83
CA ASP A 41 -16.64 18.74 4.43
C ASP A 41 -17.92 18.76 3.57
N GLY A 42 -18.61 17.62 3.42
CA GLY A 42 -19.87 17.53 2.69
C GLY A 42 -19.77 17.89 1.20
N ALA A 43 -18.54 18.09 0.70
CA ALA A 43 -18.23 18.33 -0.70
C ALA A 43 -18.43 17.04 -1.50
N SER A 44 -19.71 16.67 -1.64
CA SER A 44 -20.25 15.67 -2.55
C SER A 44 -20.17 16.13 -4.02
N ALA A 45 -19.09 16.81 -4.40
CA ALA A 45 -18.69 16.80 -5.80
C ALA A 45 -18.51 15.32 -6.15
N GLY A 46 -19.35 14.80 -7.04
CA GLY A 46 -19.58 13.36 -7.21
C GLY A 46 -18.26 12.58 -7.22
N LEU A 47 -18.23 11.46 -6.48
CA LEU A 47 -17.05 10.58 -6.34
C LEU A 47 -16.40 10.27 -7.70
N ASP A 48 -17.20 10.24 -8.76
CA ASP A 48 -16.83 10.00 -10.15
C ASP A 48 -15.92 11.08 -10.78
N SER A 49 -15.80 12.26 -10.17
CA SER A 49 -15.02 13.38 -10.71
C SER A 49 -13.62 13.52 -10.11
N VAL A 50 -13.30 12.79 -9.04
CA VAL A 50 -12.01 12.93 -8.34
C VAL A 50 -10.99 11.98 -8.96
N ARG A 51 -9.84 12.53 -9.35
CA ARG A 51 -8.72 11.76 -9.92
C ARG A 51 -7.58 11.55 -8.91
N PRO A 52 -6.79 10.48 -9.06
CA PRO A 52 -5.55 10.32 -8.31
C PRO A 52 -4.52 11.39 -8.73
N ALA A 53 -3.50 11.56 -7.89
CA ALA A 53 -2.32 12.36 -8.25
C ALA A 53 -1.59 11.63 -9.38
N TYR A 54 -1.40 12.34 -10.50
CA TYR A 54 -0.66 11.81 -11.63
C TYR A 54 0.80 12.23 -11.53
N SER A 55 1.05 13.46 -11.06
CA SER A 55 2.35 14.12 -11.09
C SER A 55 2.92 14.46 -9.72
N LYS A 56 4.24 14.68 -9.69
CA LYS A 56 4.90 15.31 -8.55
C LYS A 56 4.33 16.71 -8.30
N ASP A 57 4.02 17.45 -9.36
CA ASP A 57 3.39 18.77 -9.27
C ASP A 57 2.00 18.71 -8.60
N ASP A 58 1.20 17.66 -8.82
CA ASP A 58 -0.06 17.44 -8.08
C ASP A 58 0.20 17.29 -6.59
N LEU A 59 1.18 16.44 -6.22
CA LEU A 59 1.57 16.21 -4.84
C LEU A 59 2.13 17.49 -4.17
N ASP A 60 2.94 18.26 -4.89
CA ASP A 60 3.51 19.52 -4.40
C ASP A 60 2.42 20.58 -4.21
N LYS A 61 1.39 20.64 -5.07
CA LYS A 61 0.21 21.49 -4.88
C LYS A 61 -0.57 21.12 -3.63
N VAL A 62 -0.79 19.82 -3.38
CA VAL A 62 -1.46 19.34 -2.15
C VAL A 62 -0.64 19.68 -0.92
N ARG A 63 0.69 19.44 -0.94
CA ARG A 63 1.56 19.83 0.17
C ARG A 63 1.49 21.33 0.45
N LYS A 64 1.53 22.14 -0.60
CA LYS A 64 1.46 23.60 -0.50
C LYS A 64 0.11 24.08 0.03
N SER A 65 -1.02 23.45 -0.36
CA SER A 65 -2.34 23.83 0.14
C SER A 65 -2.51 23.52 1.64
N LEU A 66 -1.83 22.49 2.15
CA LEU A 66 -1.84 22.13 3.56
C LEU A 66 -0.79 22.88 4.41
N THR A 67 0.17 23.56 3.79
CA THR A 67 1.22 24.29 4.51
C THR A 67 0.63 25.46 5.30
N GLY A 68 0.78 25.42 6.63
CA GLY A 68 0.20 26.43 7.53
C GLY A 68 -1.30 26.26 7.80
N SER A 69 -1.89 25.13 7.40
CA SER A 69 -3.27 24.75 7.75
C SER A 69 -3.38 24.31 9.22
N GLU A 70 -4.62 24.15 9.70
CA GLU A 70 -4.90 23.71 11.08
C GLU A 70 -4.57 22.22 11.34
N TYR A 71 -4.33 21.45 10.28
CA TYR A 71 -4.07 20.01 10.37
C TYR A 71 -2.64 19.66 10.80
N GLY A 72 -1.70 20.61 10.66
CA GLY A 72 -0.30 20.43 11.05
C GLY A 72 0.64 20.16 9.87
N GLU A 73 1.86 19.68 10.18
CA GLU A 73 2.91 19.42 9.20
C GLU A 73 2.69 18.08 8.47
N VAL A 74 2.80 18.12 7.14
CA VAL A 74 2.72 16.93 6.27
C VAL A 74 4.04 16.17 6.33
N LYS A 75 4.02 14.96 6.90
CA LYS A 75 5.17 14.05 6.94
C LYS A 75 5.43 13.43 5.56
N HIS A 76 4.40 12.84 4.96
CA HIS A 76 4.46 12.27 3.62
C HIS A 76 3.08 12.27 2.95
N LEU A 77 3.06 11.97 1.65
CA LEU A 77 1.85 11.95 0.83
C LEU A 77 1.67 10.55 0.23
N LEU A 78 0.47 10.00 0.38
CA LEU A 78 0.07 8.73 -0.18
C LEU A 78 -0.90 8.98 -1.35
N ARG A 79 -0.68 8.28 -2.46
CA ARG A 79 -1.49 8.44 -3.67
C ARG A 79 -2.70 7.53 -3.64
N ALA A 80 -3.89 8.11 -3.52
CA ALA A 80 -5.14 7.37 -3.52
C ALA A 80 -5.86 7.50 -4.86
N GLY A 81 -6.69 6.51 -5.22
CA GLY A 81 -7.52 6.52 -6.43
C GLY A 81 -8.46 7.73 -6.50
N HIS A 82 -8.89 8.24 -5.35
CA HIS A 82 -9.80 9.37 -5.22
C HIS A 82 -9.15 10.60 -4.56
N GLY A 83 -7.88 10.88 -4.86
CA GLY A 83 -7.20 12.09 -4.40
C GLY A 83 -5.77 11.86 -3.94
N THR A 84 -5.35 12.61 -2.92
CA THR A 84 -4.09 12.40 -2.21
C THR A 84 -4.37 12.39 -0.71
N VAL A 85 -3.83 11.39 -0.01
CA VAL A 85 -3.91 11.29 1.44
C VAL A 85 -2.61 11.84 2.02
N ALA A 86 -2.70 12.97 2.72
CA ALA A 86 -1.59 13.55 3.45
C ALA A 86 -1.51 12.95 4.86
N VAL A 87 -0.34 12.42 5.19
CA VAL A 87 -0.06 11.85 6.52
C VAL A 87 0.62 12.89 7.37
N LEU A 88 0.02 13.17 8.51
CA LEU A 88 0.44 14.20 9.47
C LEU A 88 1.02 13.53 10.71
N GLU A 89 1.41 14.32 11.70
CA GLU A 89 1.89 13.76 12.97
C GLU A 89 0.85 12.92 13.69
N THR A 90 -0.38 13.44 13.79
CA THR A 90 -1.46 12.87 14.61
C THR A 90 -2.72 12.59 13.80
N GLY A 91 -2.62 12.44 12.48
CA GLY A 91 -3.81 12.34 11.63
C GLY A 91 -3.51 12.16 10.16
N VAL A 92 -4.57 11.98 9.37
CA VAL A 92 -4.54 11.98 7.91
C VAL A 92 -5.60 12.93 7.36
N VAL A 93 -5.33 13.48 6.19
CA VAL A 93 -6.28 14.33 5.46
C VAL A 93 -6.31 13.87 4.02
N SER A 94 -7.50 13.63 3.47
CA SER A 94 -7.69 13.38 2.04
C SER A 94 -8.04 14.67 1.31
N VAL A 95 -7.29 14.95 0.24
CA VAL A 95 -7.40 16.17 -0.56
C VAL A 95 -7.73 15.81 -2.00
N ASP A 96 -8.71 16.51 -2.57
CA ASP A 96 -9.00 16.48 -3.99
C ASP A 96 -7.86 17.18 -4.77
N ASN A 97 -7.22 16.48 -5.71
CA ASN A 97 -6.07 17.01 -6.45
C ASN A 97 -6.40 18.17 -7.41
N ASP A 98 -7.66 18.28 -7.84
CA ASP A 98 -8.08 19.34 -8.77
C ASP A 98 -8.57 20.57 -8.04
N SER A 99 -9.45 20.39 -7.05
CA SER A 99 -9.99 21.51 -6.27
C SER A 99 -9.09 21.95 -5.11
N LEU A 100 -8.11 21.12 -4.72
CA LEU A 100 -7.24 21.27 -3.54
C LEU A 100 -8.01 21.42 -2.22
N LYS A 101 -9.29 21.04 -2.20
CA LYS A 101 -10.12 21.05 -0.99
C LYS A 101 -9.96 19.75 -0.23
N VAL A 102 -10.01 19.86 1.09
CA VAL A 102 -10.12 18.70 1.97
C VAL A 102 -11.46 18.02 1.72
N ARG A 103 -11.43 16.70 1.56
CA ARG A 103 -12.62 15.86 1.37
C ARG A 103 -13.07 15.30 2.71
N TRP A 104 -12.11 14.72 3.42
CA TRP A 104 -12.28 14.19 4.75
C TRP A 104 -10.95 14.26 5.51
N SER A 105 -11.02 14.28 6.83
CA SER A 105 -9.86 14.15 7.71
C SER A 105 -10.15 13.22 8.87
N TYR A 106 -9.10 12.55 9.35
CA TYR A 106 -9.11 11.78 10.58
C TYR A 106 -8.00 12.29 11.48
N SER A 107 -8.30 12.61 12.74
CA SER A 107 -7.28 13.02 13.72
C SER A 107 -7.36 12.24 15.03
N TYR A 108 -6.20 11.90 15.58
CA TYR A 108 -6.01 11.26 16.88
C TYR A 108 -4.95 12.00 17.68
N ARG A 109 -5.36 12.87 18.61
CA ARG A 109 -4.45 13.75 19.38
C ARG A 109 -3.66 13.04 20.50
N GLY A 110 -3.65 11.72 20.55
CA GLY A 110 -3.05 10.95 21.66
C GLY A 110 -1.63 10.43 21.39
N ALA A 111 -1.26 10.22 20.13
CA ALA A 111 0.02 9.63 19.75
C ALA A 111 0.35 9.94 18.29
N PRO A 112 1.64 9.82 17.89
CA PRO A 112 2.00 9.76 16.48
C PRO A 112 1.26 8.64 15.77
N ILE A 113 0.88 8.87 14.52
CA ILE A 113 0.31 7.84 13.66
C ILE A 113 1.24 7.50 12.51
N SER A 114 1.08 6.30 11.97
CA SER A 114 1.52 5.92 10.62
C SER A 114 0.31 5.52 9.77
N ALA A 115 0.44 5.61 8.44
CA ALA A 115 -0.62 5.27 7.52
C ALA A 115 -0.08 4.55 6.29
N GLY A 116 -0.83 3.57 5.80
CA GLY A 116 -0.62 2.89 4.53
C GLY A 116 -1.89 2.94 3.67
N LEU A 117 -1.74 2.67 2.38
CA LEU A 117 -2.86 2.47 1.46
C LEU A 117 -2.88 1.00 1.04
N THR A 118 -4.08 0.44 0.90
CA THR A 118 -4.22 -0.85 0.23
C THR A 118 -3.83 -0.70 -1.25
N PRO A 119 -3.11 -1.69 -1.81
CA PRO A 119 -2.59 -1.65 -3.17
C PRO A 119 -3.70 -1.68 -4.21
N ILE A 120 -3.40 -1.26 -5.44
CA ILE A 120 -4.31 -1.33 -6.58
C ILE A 120 -3.63 -2.03 -7.76
N ASP A 121 -4.23 -3.13 -8.22
CA ASP A 121 -3.66 -3.93 -9.31
C ASP A 121 -3.91 -3.28 -10.66
N LYS A 122 -5.07 -2.63 -10.82
CA LYS A 122 -5.53 -2.10 -12.09
C LYS A 122 -6.08 -0.68 -11.98
N TYR A 123 -5.67 0.14 -12.93
CA TYR A 123 -6.22 1.49 -13.11
C TYR A 123 -7.75 1.50 -13.25
N GLY A 124 -8.37 2.40 -12.48
CA GLY A 124 -9.82 2.65 -12.50
C GLY A 124 -10.63 1.76 -11.56
N ASP A 125 -10.00 0.80 -10.88
CA ASP A 125 -10.64 -0.06 -9.89
C ASP A 125 -10.23 0.37 -8.48
N TYR A 126 -10.77 1.50 -8.01
CA TYR A 126 -10.36 2.15 -6.76
C TYR A 126 -11.38 2.01 -5.62
N ASN A 127 -12.53 1.42 -5.89
CA ASN A 127 -13.68 1.46 -4.97
C ASN A 127 -13.36 0.80 -3.62
N ASP A 128 -12.52 -0.23 -3.63
CA ASP A 128 -12.16 -0.97 -2.43
C ASP A 128 -10.83 -0.49 -1.81
N GLN A 129 -10.30 0.68 -2.24
CA GLN A 129 -9.09 1.22 -1.66
C GLN A 129 -9.33 1.73 -0.24
N ARG A 130 -8.46 1.34 0.69
CA ARG A 130 -8.55 1.71 2.10
C ARG A 130 -7.27 2.41 2.56
N VAL A 131 -7.44 3.36 3.46
CA VAL A 131 -6.37 3.95 4.27
C VAL A 131 -6.33 3.19 5.58
N VAL A 132 -5.18 2.61 5.92
CA VAL A 132 -4.99 1.88 7.17
C VAL A 132 -4.06 2.69 8.06
N LEU A 133 -4.55 3.07 9.23
CA LEU A 133 -3.81 3.85 10.22
C LEU A 133 -3.31 2.92 11.33
N SER A 134 -2.11 3.17 11.83
CA SER A 134 -1.64 2.56 13.07
C SER A 134 -1.08 3.60 14.04
N PHE A 135 -1.40 3.40 15.32
CA PHE A 135 -0.89 4.20 16.42
C PHE A 135 -0.97 3.41 17.73
N ASP A 136 -0.25 3.86 18.75
CA ASP A 136 -0.37 3.32 20.09
C ASP A 136 -1.36 4.15 20.91
N SER A 137 -2.17 3.48 21.71
CA SER A 137 -3.11 4.13 22.63
C SER A 137 -2.98 3.55 24.03
N MET A 138 -3.45 4.28 25.03
CA MET A 138 -3.41 3.83 26.42
C MET A 138 -4.69 3.10 26.80
N SER A 139 -4.58 1.85 27.22
CA SER A 139 -5.65 1.08 27.86
C SER A 139 -5.43 0.99 29.37
N LEU A 140 -6.45 0.52 30.12
CA LEU A 140 -6.33 0.22 31.55
C LEU A 140 -5.24 -0.83 31.86
N LEU A 141 -4.88 -1.67 30.89
CA LEU A 141 -3.89 -2.73 31.03
C LEU A 141 -2.51 -2.33 30.48
N GLY A 142 -2.35 -1.10 30.01
CA GLY A 142 -1.11 -0.60 29.42
C GLY A 142 -1.27 -0.13 27.97
N PRO A 143 -0.16 0.23 27.31
CA PRO A 143 -0.16 0.61 25.89
C PRO A 143 -0.68 -0.55 25.02
N VAL A 144 -1.61 -0.26 24.12
CA VAL A 144 -2.13 -1.18 23.12
C VAL A 144 -1.98 -0.56 21.74
N GLY A 145 -1.59 -1.36 20.76
CA GLY A 145 -1.60 -0.90 19.38
C GLY A 145 -3.05 -0.81 18.90
N ARG A 146 -3.35 0.18 18.08
CA ARG A 146 -4.63 0.30 17.37
C ARG A 146 -4.40 0.34 15.88
N ILE A 147 -5.35 -0.24 15.16
CA ILE A 147 -5.43 -0.22 13.70
C ILE A 147 -6.81 0.31 13.34
N ILE A 148 -6.86 1.33 12.50
CA ILE A 148 -8.10 1.89 11.98
C ILE A 148 -8.08 1.78 10.47
N THR A 149 -9.13 1.20 9.90
CA THR A 149 -9.31 1.10 8.47
C THR A 149 -10.37 2.10 8.03
N ILE A 150 -10.03 2.93 7.04
CA ILE A 150 -10.88 3.99 6.52
C ILE A 150 -11.05 3.78 5.01
N GLU A 151 -12.27 3.89 4.49
CA GLU A 151 -12.50 3.88 3.05
C GLU A 151 -11.86 5.14 2.43
N ALA A 152 -10.94 4.97 1.49
CA ALA A 152 -10.15 6.08 0.95
C ALA A 152 -11.02 7.11 0.22
N ALA A 153 -12.12 6.64 -0.41
CA ALA A 153 -13.02 7.46 -1.18
C ALA A 153 -13.87 8.39 -0.31
N THR A 154 -14.36 7.93 0.83
CA THR A 154 -15.41 8.62 1.61
C THR A 154 -14.91 9.14 2.96
N GLY A 155 -13.86 8.54 3.52
CA GLY A 155 -13.43 8.77 4.89
C GLY A 155 -14.24 7.99 5.93
N GLU A 156 -15.11 7.07 5.50
CA GLU A 156 -15.87 6.22 6.41
C GLU A 156 -14.93 5.25 7.12
N VAL A 157 -15.01 5.21 8.46
CA VAL A 157 -14.27 4.25 9.27
C VAL A 157 -14.95 2.88 9.13
N VAL A 158 -14.27 1.96 8.45
CA VAL A 158 -14.72 0.57 8.24
C VAL A 158 -14.48 -0.25 9.49
N SER A 159 -13.33 -0.06 10.15
CA SER A 159 -12.97 -0.80 11.34
C SER A 159 -12.04 -0.04 12.26
N ASP A 160 -12.04 -0.46 13.52
CA ASP A 160 -11.18 0.00 14.59
C ASP A 160 -10.90 -1.18 15.50
N SER A 161 -9.67 -1.68 15.44
CA SER A 161 -9.25 -2.88 16.17
C SER A 161 -8.03 -2.59 17.03
N SER A 162 -7.91 -3.36 18.12
CA SER A 162 -6.74 -3.33 19.00
C SER A 162 -5.85 -4.52 18.70
N ILE A 163 -4.55 -4.30 18.60
CA ILE A 163 -3.54 -5.35 18.44
C ILE A 163 -2.81 -5.59 19.75
N SER A 164 -2.60 -6.86 20.08
CA SER A 164 -1.95 -7.30 21.32
C SER A 164 -0.44 -7.05 21.33
N ASN A 165 0.18 -6.93 20.15
CA ASN A 165 1.61 -6.70 20.01
C ASN A 165 1.91 -5.26 19.55
N SER A 166 2.06 -4.34 20.51
CA SER A 166 2.46 -2.95 20.23
C SER A 166 3.98 -2.76 20.09
N GLN A 167 4.78 -3.84 20.08
CA GLN A 167 6.23 -3.72 19.96
C GLN A 167 6.71 -3.53 18.51
N GLU A 168 5.86 -3.86 17.53
CA GLU A 168 6.12 -3.56 16.13
C GLU A 168 6.08 -2.05 15.89
N ASP A 169 7.05 -1.52 15.14
CA ASP A 169 7.07 -0.12 14.72
C ASP A 169 5.81 0.24 13.90
N LEU A 170 5.34 1.49 14.03
CA LEU A 170 4.08 1.92 13.43
C LEU A 170 4.09 1.80 11.90
N GLU A 171 5.23 2.06 11.24
CA GLU A 171 5.36 1.94 9.78
C GLU A 171 5.31 0.47 9.34
N ARG A 172 5.94 -0.44 10.09
CA ARG A 172 5.90 -1.87 9.80
C ARG A 172 4.48 -2.43 9.88
N ARG A 173 3.67 -1.96 10.84
CA ARG A 173 2.27 -2.40 10.99
C ARG A 173 1.41 -2.11 9.76
N VAL A 174 1.72 -1.09 8.98
CA VAL A 174 0.95 -0.67 7.79
C VAL A 174 1.71 -0.86 6.48
N ARG A 175 2.85 -1.58 6.52
CA ARG A 175 3.73 -1.79 5.35
C ARG A 175 3.11 -2.74 4.33
N TRP A 176 2.58 -3.87 4.79
CA TRP A 176 2.05 -4.93 3.94
C TRP A 176 0.54 -5.03 4.10
N LEU A 177 -0.16 -4.48 3.11
CA LEU A 177 -1.62 -4.41 3.07
C LEU A 177 -2.11 -5.07 1.79
N THR A 178 -3.22 -5.78 1.87
CA THR A 178 -4.02 -6.23 0.72
C THR A 178 -5.34 -5.45 0.69
N SER A 179 -6.28 -5.80 -0.18
CA SER A 179 -7.62 -5.16 -0.16
C SER A 179 -8.39 -5.41 1.15
N ASP A 180 -8.12 -6.53 1.81
CA ASP A 180 -8.92 -7.06 2.90
C ASP A 180 -8.13 -7.45 4.14
N SER A 181 -6.79 -7.53 4.07
CA SER A 181 -5.96 -7.98 5.17
C SER A 181 -4.69 -7.15 5.37
N ARG A 182 -4.20 -7.17 6.60
CA ARG A 182 -2.90 -6.65 7.03
C ARG A 182 -1.99 -7.84 7.29
N ILE A 183 -0.79 -7.81 6.72
CA ILE A 183 0.18 -8.89 6.87
C ILE A 183 1.24 -8.46 7.88
N SER A 184 1.49 -9.31 8.87
CA SER A 184 2.55 -9.14 9.88
C SER A 184 3.57 -10.25 9.75
N VAL A 185 4.84 -9.93 9.99
CA VAL A 185 5.91 -10.93 10.06
C VAL A 185 6.25 -11.15 11.52
N LEU A 186 6.12 -12.39 11.99
CA LEU A 186 6.54 -12.81 13.31
C LEU A 186 7.84 -13.60 13.21
N ASP A 187 8.75 -13.36 14.15
CA ASP A 187 9.96 -14.17 14.34
C ASP A 187 9.88 -14.82 15.72
N THR A 188 9.64 -16.14 15.72
CA THR A 188 9.58 -16.94 16.95
C THR A 188 10.72 -17.96 16.92
N ASP A 189 11.69 -17.80 17.81
CA ASP A 189 12.86 -18.68 17.92
C ASP A 189 13.64 -18.86 16.60
N GLY A 190 13.73 -17.80 15.79
CA GLY A 190 14.42 -17.81 14.49
C GLY A 190 13.57 -18.38 13.35
N ARG A 191 12.31 -18.73 13.61
CA ARG A 191 11.34 -19.13 12.58
C ARG A 191 10.48 -17.96 12.22
N LYS A 192 10.55 -17.54 10.96
CA LYS A 192 9.70 -16.49 10.42
C LYS A 192 8.36 -17.07 9.98
N SER A 193 7.28 -16.45 10.42
CA SER A 193 5.93 -16.71 9.93
C SER A 193 5.27 -15.41 9.49
N LEU A 194 4.34 -15.53 8.56
CA LEU A 194 3.45 -14.45 8.16
C LEU A 194 2.09 -14.71 8.81
N GLU A 195 1.46 -13.67 9.34
CA GLU A 195 0.08 -13.71 9.80
C GLU A 195 -0.75 -12.67 9.05
N ALA A 196 -1.95 -13.07 8.62
CA ALA A 196 -2.92 -12.16 8.06
C ALA A 196 -4.04 -11.86 9.06
N HIS A 197 -4.40 -10.59 9.14
CA HIS A 197 -5.47 -10.08 10.00
C HIS A 197 -6.45 -9.27 9.15
N SER A 198 -7.75 -9.47 9.35
CA SER A 198 -8.81 -8.78 8.61
C SER A 198 -8.74 -7.27 8.82
N LEU A 199 -8.79 -6.49 7.74
CA LEU A 199 -8.95 -5.05 7.80
C LEU A 199 -10.38 -4.62 8.19
N GLU A 200 -11.36 -5.52 8.16
CA GLU A 200 -12.75 -5.23 8.53
C GLU A 200 -13.06 -5.55 9.99
N SER A 201 -12.56 -6.66 10.51
CA SER A 201 -12.82 -7.07 11.90
C SER A 201 -11.61 -6.98 12.82
N GLY A 202 -10.39 -6.93 12.26
CA GLY A 202 -9.15 -7.08 13.03
C GLY A 202 -8.85 -8.52 13.45
N ASP A 203 -9.71 -9.48 13.09
CA ASP A 203 -9.53 -10.88 13.47
C ASP A 203 -8.41 -11.54 12.67
N TYR A 204 -7.73 -12.47 13.32
CA TYR A 204 -6.80 -13.40 12.67
C TYR A 204 -7.51 -14.21 11.56
N LEU A 205 -6.89 -14.29 10.39
CA LEU A 205 -7.37 -15.06 9.25
C LEU A 205 -6.58 -16.36 9.05
N TRP A 206 -5.27 -16.25 8.88
CA TRP A 206 -4.37 -17.37 8.59
C TRP A 206 -2.92 -17.05 8.97
N ASP A 207 -2.12 -18.11 9.11
CA ASP A 207 -0.68 -18.05 9.26
C ASP A 207 0.00 -18.87 8.17
N PHE A 208 1.15 -18.40 7.71
CA PHE A 208 2.05 -19.13 6.83
C PHE A 208 3.41 -19.26 7.52
N GLN A 209 3.86 -20.49 7.71
CA GLN A 209 5.17 -20.78 8.28
C GLN A 209 6.17 -21.04 7.17
N VAL A 210 7.20 -20.20 7.11
CA VAL A 210 8.34 -20.45 6.21
C VAL A 210 8.97 -21.78 6.63
N PRO A 211 9.31 -22.69 5.68
CA PRO A 211 9.87 -23.98 6.05
C PRO A 211 11.13 -23.81 6.90
N SER A 212 11.33 -24.73 7.86
CA SER A 212 12.28 -24.53 8.96
C SER A 212 13.75 -24.41 8.57
N ASP A 213 14.09 -24.89 7.38
CA ASP A 213 15.41 -24.86 6.75
C ASP A 213 15.55 -23.74 5.72
N CYS A 214 14.56 -22.86 5.63
CA CYS A 214 14.50 -21.75 4.70
C CYS A 214 14.53 -20.40 5.43
N SER A 215 14.99 -19.38 4.72
CA SER A 215 15.05 -18.00 5.19
C SER A 215 14.35 -17.08 4.19
N LEU A 216 13.46 -16.21 4.69
CA LEU A 216 12.97 -15.07 3.88
C LEU A 216 14.17 -14.23 3.46
N GLY A 217 14.22 -13.80 2.21
CA GLY A 217 15.25 -12.89 1.75
C GLY A 217 14.80 -11.96 0.64
N PRO A 218 15.66 -11.00 0.25
CA PRO A 218 16.89 -10.61 0.96
C PRO A 218 16.62 -9.69 2.17
N ASN A 219 17.67 -9.42 2.96
CA ASN A 219 17.65 -8.46 4.07
C ASN A 219 17.27 -7.06 3.56
N GLU A 220 16.61 -6.26 4.41
CA GLU A 220 15.98 -4.95 4.12
C GLU A 220 16.89 -3.85 3.48
N ASP A 221 18.15 -4.15 3.18
CA ASP A 221 19.16 -3.22 2.64
C ASP A 221 19.33 -3.28 1.10
N ALA A 222 18.68 -4.23 0.40
CA ALA A 222 18.73 -4.34 -1.07
C ALA A 222 17.55 -3.61 -1.75
N MET A 223 17.69 -3.27 -3.04
CA MET A 223 16.58 -2.67 -3.82
C MET A 223 15.45 -3.70 -4.02
N GLY A 224 14.51 -3.76 -3.11
CA GLY A 224 13.35 -4.64 -3.18
C GLY A 224 13.00 -5.23 -1.82
N ASP A 225 11.90 -5.97 -1.79
CA ASP A 225 11.38 -6.56 -0.58
C ASP A 225 11.42 -8.09 -0.64
N SER A 226 11.44 -8.75 0.52
CA SER A 226 11.18 -10.19 0.62
C SER A 226 9.69 -10.54 0.55
N ILE A 227 8.84 -9.53 0.71
CA ILE A 227 7.38 -9.64 0.72
C ILE A 227 6.81 -8.43 0.00
N VAL A 228 5.97 -8.68 -1.00
CA VAL A 228 5.14 -7.65 -1.63
C VAL A 228 3.68 -8.05 -1.58
N THR A 229 2.79 -7.08 -1.54
CA THR A 229 1.35 -7.29 -1.47
C THR A 229 0.61 -6.62 -2.61
N SER A 230 -0.51 -7.22 -3.00
CA SER A 230 -1.45 -6.72 -4.01
C SER A 230 -2.87 -6.80 -3.48
N GLN A 231 -3.88 -6.49 -4.29
CA GLN A 231 -5.27 -6.50 -3.82
C GLN A 231 -5.68 -7.86 -3.27
N GLY A 232 -5.31 -8.96 -3.93
CA GLY A 232 -5.74 -10.31 -3.57
C GLY A 232 -4.63 -11.28 -3.18
N LEU A 233 -3.36 -10.87 -3.26
CA LEU A 233 -2.24 -11.79 -3.06
C LEU A 233 -1.13 -11.19 -2.18
N VAL A 234 -0.50 -12.08 -1.42
CA VAL A 234 0.75 -11.84 -0.69
C VAL A 234 1.82 -12.68 -1.36
N THR A 235 2.85 -12.05 -1.90
CA THR A 235 3.97 -12.77 -2.52
C THR A 235 5.21 -12.63 -1.67
N LEU A 236 5.88 -13.75 -1.41
CA LEU A 236 7.09 -13.82 -0.61
C LEU A 236 8.19 -14.57 -1.34
N SER A 237 9.43 -14.18 -1.07
CA SER A 237 10.65 -14.84 -1.56
C SER A 237 11.46 -15.40 -0.41
N TYR A 238 11.89 -16.65 -0.55
CA TYR A 238 12.74 -17.31 0.43
C TYR A 238 13.69 -18.29 -0.24
N SER A 239 14.76 -18.68 0.45
CA SER A 239 15.66 -19.73 -0.02
C SER A 239 15.90 -20.76 1.06
N CYS A 240 16.16 -22.00 0.63
CA CYS A 240 16.32 -23.16 1.48
C CYS A 240 17.74 -23.71 1.32
N GLU A 241 18.54 -23.61 2.39
CA GLU A 241 19.96 -23.99 2.32
C GLU A 241 20.14 -25.48 2.02
N ALA A 242 19.25 -26.31 2.59
CA ALA A 242 19.31 -27.75 2.48
C ALA A 242 19.06 -28.27 1.05
N THR A 243 18.20 -27.61 0.28
CA THR A 243 17.85 -28.04 -1.09
C THR A 243 18.56 -27.24 -2.16
N ASN A 244 19.22 -26.12 -1.81
CA ASN A 244 19.79 -25.19 -2.77
C ASN A 244 18.73 -24.60 -3.72
N GLU A 245 17.56 -24.30 -3.16
CA GLU A 245 16.43 -23.75 -3.89
C GLU A 245 16.08 -22.36 -3.37
N ALA A 246 15.76 -21.48 -4.30
CA ALA A 246 15.17 -20.18 -4.08
C ALA A 246 13.75 -20.20 -4.63
N ASP A 247 12.78 -19.78 -3.83
CA ASP A 247 11.38 -19.83 -4.15
C ASP A 247 10.75 -18.43 -4.12
N VAL A 248 9.77 -18.25 -4.98
CA VAL A 248 8.78 -17.18 -4.91
C VAL A 248 7.40 -17.82 -4.87
N VAL A 249 6.64 -17.53 -3.82
CA VAL A 249 5.32 -18.12 -3.58
C VAL A 249 4.30 -17.00 -3.43
N ALA A 250 3.16 -17.13 -4.10
CA ALA A 250 2.02 -16.26 -3.89
C ALA A 250 0.91 -16.97 -3.13
N LEU A 251 0.46 -16.33 -2.07
CA LEU A 251 -0.61 -16.77 -1.20
C LEU A 251 -1.85 -15.92 -1.43
N ASP A 252 -3.01 -16.55 -1.44
CA ASP A 252 -4.31 -15.87 -1.41
C ASP A 252 -4.44 -15.02 -0.13
N SER A 253 -4.74 -13.73 -0.27
CA SER A 253 -4.74 -12.78 0.86
C SER A 253 -5.77 -13.11 1.94
N PHE A 254 -6.84 -13.81 1.57
CA PHE A 254 -7.93 -14.15 2.46
C PHE A 254 -7.74 -15.50 3.16
N SER A 255 -7.19 -16.50 2.46
CA SER A 255 -7.10 -17.89 2.96
C SER A 255 -5.70 -18.38 3.27
N GLY A 256 -4.65 -17.69 2.80
CA GLY A 256 -3.26 -18.10 2.96
C GLY A 256 -2.87 -19.32 2.12
N ASN A 257 -3.77 -19.81 1.27
CA ASN A 257 -3.47 -20.92 0.38
C ASN A 257 -2.53 -20.49 -0.75
N GLU A 258 -1.59 -21.35 -1.09
CA GLU A 258 -0.75 -21.15 -2.28
C GLU A 258 -1.61 -21.11 -3.54
N VAL A 259 -1.45 -20.03 -4.30
CA VAL A 259 -2.08 -19.85 -5.62
C VAL A 259 -1.11 -20.27 -6.72
N TRP A 260 0.15 -19.88 -6.60
CA TRP A 260 1.22 -20.29 -7.50
C TRP A 260 2.59 -20.19 -6.80
N SER A 261 3.55 -20.94 -7.32
CA SER A 261 4.94 -20.93 -6.88
C SER A 261 5.91 -21.03 -8.06
N ARG A 262 7.12 -20.51 -7.86
CA ARG A 262 8.26 -20.59 -8.78
C ARG A 262 9.51 -20.89 -7.97
N SER A 263 10.35 -21.77 -8.51
CA SER A 263 11.57 -22.23 -7.84
C SER A 263 12.74 -22.19 -8.81
N TRP A 264 13.92 -21.85 -8.29
CA TRP A 264 15.19 -21.86 -9.01
C TRP A 264 16.28 -22.53 -8.18
N GLU A 265 17.24 -23.16 -8.84
CA GLU A 265 18.42 -23.72 -8.18
C GLU A 265 19.38 -22.58 -7.77
N SER A 266 19.24 -22.08 -6.54
CA SER A 266 20.00 -20.94 -6.00
C SER A 266 19.90 -20.90 -4.47
N GLN A 267 20.96 -20.43 -3.80
CA GLN A 267 20.93 -20.08 -2.37
C GLN A 267 20.38 -18.68 -2.10
N ASN A 268 20.30 -17.84 -3.14
CA ASN A 268 19.90 -16.45 -3.03
C ASN A 268 18.45 -16.31 -3.53
N PRO A 269 17.51 -15.92 -2.67
CA PRO A 269 16.16 -15.61 -3.10
C PRO A 269 16.15 -14.30 -3.89
N PRO A 270 15.31 -14.18 -4.93
CA PRO A 270 15.20 -12.92 -5.66
C PRO A 270 14.59 -11.83 -4.79
N ASN A 271 14.96 -10.58 -5.06
CA ASN A 271 14.26 -9.41 -4.56
C ASN A 271 12.91 -9.29 -5.24
N LEU A 272 11.84 -9.04 -4.47
CA LEU A 272 10.53 -8.78 -5.04
C LEU A 272 10.31 -7.28 -5.22
N SER A 273 9.59 -6.93 -6.27
CA SER A 273 9.09 -5.58 -6.48
C SER A 273 7.70 -5.64 -7.07
N TYR A 274 6.81 -4.77 -6.60
CA TYR A 274 5.44 -4.71 -7.08
C TYR A 274 5.21 -3.47 -7.94
N ALA A 275 4.69 -3.66 -9.15
CA ALA A 275 4.31 -2.59 -10.06
C ALA A 275 2.89 -2.08 -9.76
N ASP A 276 2.75 -1.28 -8.71
CA ASP A 276 1.45 -0.69 -8.33
C ASP A 276 0.97 0.32 -9.40
N ALA A 277 -0.33 0.24 -9.74
CA ALA A 277 -0.98 1.14 -10.70
C ALA A 277 -0.94 2.62 -10.27
N LEU A 278 -0.81 2.89 -8.97
CA LEU A 278 -0.72 4.21 -8.38
C LEU A 278 0.70 4.57 -7.89
N GLN A 279 1.75 3.84 -8.28
CA GLN A 279 3.12 4.23 -7.92
C GLN A 279 3.74 5.20 -8.92
N MET A 280 4.28 6.33 -8.44
CA MET A 280 4.78 7.40 -9.32
C MET A 280 6.11 7.04 -9.95
N PRO A 281 6.27 7.21 -11.28
CA PRO A 281 7.57 7.17 -11.89
C PRO A 281 8.55 8.14 -11.25
N TYR A 282 9.83 7.78 -11.31
CA TYR A 282 10.94 8.59 -10.81
C TYR A 282 10.85 8.92 -9.31
N THR A 283 10.08 8.14 -8.55
CA THR A 283 10.13 8.13 -7.08
C THR A 283 10.91 6.94 -6.57
N ASN A 284 11.41 7.06 -5.33
CA ASN A 284 12.15 5.98 -4.68
C ASN A 284 11.27 4.73 -4.61
N GLY A 285 11.83 3.59 -5.03
CA GLY A 285 11.16 2.30 -4.98
C GLY A 285 10.24 1.99 -6.16
N ASP A 286 10.13 2.83 -7.20
CA ASP A 286 9.39 2.48 -8.41
C ASP A 286 10.18 1.51 -9.30
N PRO A 287 9.77 0.22 -9.38
CA PRO A 287 10.56 -0.77 -10.09
C PRO A 287 10.60 -0.53 -11.59
N ALA A 288 9.54 0.04 -12.16
CA ALA A 288 9.51 0.35 -13.59
C ALA A 288 10.54 1.43 -13.96
N THR A 289 10.69 2.45 -13.11
CA THR A 289 11.77 3.44 -13.26
C THR A 289 13.15 2.80 -13.13
N SER A 290 13.35 1.96 -12.12
CA SER A 290 14.65 1.31 -11.91
C SER A 290 15.04 0.40 -13.08
N ILE A 291 14.08 -0.26 -13.73
CA ILE A 291 14.33 -1.00 -14.97
C ILE A 291 14.77 -0.06 -16.09
N VAL A 292 14.00 1.00 -16.39
CA VAL A 292 14.33 1.86 -17.55
C VAL A 292 15.63 2.63 -17.39
N LYS A 293 16.04 2.91 -16.14
CA LYS A 293 17.35 3.50 -15.82
C LYS A 293 18.49 2.48 -15.80
N GLY A 294 18.20 1.19 -15.96
CA GLY A 294 19.18 0.10 -15.89
C GLY A 294 19.70 -0.18 -14.48
N GLU A 295 19.04 0.31 -13.43
CA GLU A 295 19.42 0.08 -12.02
C GLU A 295 19.26 -1.41 -11.63
N MET A 296 18.28 -2.11 -12.20
CA MET A 296 18.09 -3.57 -12.03
C MET A 296 18.96 -4.43 -12.96
N GLY A 297 19.72 -3.80 -13.88
CA GLY A 297 20.46 -4.50 -14.92
C GLY A 297 19.54 -5.38 -15.79
N GLY A 298 20.06 -6.51 -16.28
CA GLY A 298 19.28 -7.52 -17.03
C GLY A 298 18.96 -8.79 -16.23
N ASN A 299 19.18 -8.79 -14.91
CA ASN A 299 19.02 -9.95 -14.03
C ASN A 299 17.63 -10.00 -13.41
N TYR A 300 16.60 -9.69 -14.18
CA TYR A 300 15.22 -9.64 -13.69
C TYR A 300 14.26 -10.37 -14.61
N ILE A 301 13.15 -10.84 -14.04
CA ILE A 301 11.99 -11.34 -14.77
C ILE A 301 10.75 -10.57 -14.33
N ALA A 302 9.72 -10.55 -15.18
CA ALA A 302 8.40 -10.07 -14.81
C ALA A 302 7.41 -11.23 -14.76
N ILE A 303 6.52 -11.20 -13.77
CA ILE A 303 5.53 -12.23 -13.52
C ILE A 303 4.15 -11.58 -13.43
N ASP A 304 3.19 -12.16 -14.15
CA ASP A 304 1.77 -11.87 -13.96
C ASP A 304 1.35 -12.28 -12.56
N ILE A 305 0.94 -11.30 -11.78
CA ILE A 305 0.56 -11.50 -10.39
C ILE A 305 -0.50 -12.58 -10.18
N ARG A 306 -1.43 -12.79 -11.13
CA ARG A 306 -2.54 -13.73 -10.97
C ARG A 306 -2.17 -15.17 -11.28
N SER A 307 -1.37 -15.36 -12.33
CA SER A 307 -1.08 -16.69 -12.88
C SER A 307 0.29 -17.23 -12.45
N GLY A 308 1.19 -16.36 -11.99
CA GLY A 308 2.59 -16.71 -11.76
C GLY A 308 3.36 -16.97 -13.06
N GLU A 309 2.74 -16.74 -14.22
CA GLU A 309 3.38 -16.90 -15.54
C GLU A 309 4.27 -15.70 -15.87
N ASN A 310 5.29 -15.95 -16.69
CA ASN A 310 6.20 -14.89 -17.11
C ASN A 310 5.45 -13.88 -17.99
N ASP A 311 5.60 -12.60 -17.68
CA ASP A 311 5.07 -11.52 -18.49
C ASP A 311 6.10 -11.10 -19.55
N ASP A 312 5.66 -11.06 -20.81
CA ASP A 312 6.48 -10.66 -21.95
C ASP A 312 6.51 -9.13 -22.04
N LEU A 313 7.28 -8.50 -21.16
CA LEU A 313 7.35 -7.04 -21.08
C LEU A 313 7.65 -6.40 -22.44
N TYR A 314 6.71 -5.58 -22.90
CA TYR A 314 6.97 -4.63 -23.97
C TYR A 314 7.95 -3.55 -23.46
N PRO A 315 8.89 -3.08 -24.29
CA PRO A 315 9.06 -3.33 -25.73
C PRO A 315 9.90 -4.54 -26.11
N TRP A 316 10.63 -5.17 -25.19
CA TRP A 316 11.62 -6.21 -25.51
C TRP A 316 11.04 -7.40 -26.28
N SER A 317 9.76 -7.71 -26.04
CA SER A 317 9.04 -8.75 -26.78
C SER A 317 8.77 -8.42 -28.26
N ALA A 318 8.83 -7.14 -28.65
CA ALA A 318 8.50 -6.67 -30.00
C ALA A 318 9.67 -6.02 -30.75
N VAL A 319 10.57 -5.34 -30.03
CA VAL A 319 11.65 -4.52 -30.59
C VAL A 319 12.96 -4.84 -29.88
N ARG A 320 13.78 -5.69 -30.49
CA ARG A 320 15.05 -6.17 -29.88
C ARG A 320 16.09 -5.07 -29.76
N GLU A 321 15.99 -4.03 -30.57
CA GLU A 321 16.94 -2.92 -30.60
C GLU A 321 16.83 -2.02 -29.36
N VAL A 322 15.77 -2.17 -28.56
CA VAL A 322 15.64 -1.47 -27.27
C VAL A 322 16.75 -1.88 -26.30
N ASP A 323 17.24 -3.12 -26.39
CA ASP A 323 18.34 -3.65 -25.57
C ASP A 323 19.60 -2.78 -25.64
N ASN A 324 19.79 -2.01 -26.73
CA ASN A 324 20.92 -1.11 -26.90
C ASN A 324 20.84 0.14 -26.01
N TYR A 325 19.66 0.43 -25.46
CA TYR A 325 19.36 1.62 -24.66
C TYR A 325 18.97 1.25 -23.24
N ILE A 326 18.17 0.19 -23.08
CA ILE A 326 17.64 -0.25 -21.79
C ILE A 326 17.86 -1.76 -21.65
N PRO A 327 18.51 -2.23 -20.57
CA PRO A 327 18.77 -3.65 -20.36
C PRO A 327 17.49 -4.49 -20.48
N ALA A 328 17.57 -5.59 -21.23
CA ALA A 328 16.46 -6.51 -21.38
C ALA A 328 16.27 -7.39 -20.15
N PRO A 329 15.03 -7.86 -19.88
CA PRO A 329 14.79 -8.92 -18.92
C PRO A 329 15.60 -10.19 -19.26
N LEU A 330 15.79 -11.05 -18.27
CA LEU A 330 16.54 -12.29 -18.41
C LEU A 330 15.94 -13.17 -19.52
N ALA A 331 16.77 -13.49 -20.53
CA ALA A 331 16.34 -14.28 -21.68
C ALA A 331 16.07 -15.75 -21.30
N ASP A 332 16.93 -16.33 -20.46
CA ASP A 332 16.73 -17.67 -19.89
C ASP A 332 15.96 -17.56 -18.57
N ARG A 333 14.65 -17.74 -18.64
CA ARG A 333 13.75 -17.63 -17.48
C ARG A 333 13.89 -18.80 -16.50
N ALA A 334 14.64 -19.84 -16.86
CA ALA A 334 14.96 -20.94 -15.96
C ALA A 334 16.19 -20.63 -15.08
N ALA A 335 17.01 -19.64 -15.45
CA ALA A 335 18.10 -19.17 -14.60
C ALA A 335 17.55 -18.33 -13.43
N PRO A 336 18.18 -18.39 -12.23
CA PRO A 336 17.73 -17.65 -11.06
C PRO A 336 17.86 -16.14 -11.28
N PRO A 337 16.76 -15.36 -11.21
CA PRO A 337 16.83 -13.91 -11.30
C PRO A 337 17.32 -13.30 -9.98
N GLU A 338 17.88 -12.09 -10.06
CA GLU A 338 18.17 -11.26 -8.88
C GLU A 338 16.94 -10.47 -8.44
N TYR A 339 16.06 -10.11 -9.39
CA TYR A 339 14.83 -9.37 -9.15
C TYR A 339 13.63 -10.04 -9.84
N VAL A 340 12.48 -10.03 -9.17
CA VAL A 340 11.19 -10.44 -9.74
C VAL A 340 10.23 -9.25 -9.65
N LEU A 341 9.85 -8.74 -10.82
CA LEU A 341 8.79 -7.75 -10.94
C LEU A 341 7.44 -8.44 -10.97
N ILE A 342 6.56 -8.09 -10.06
CA ILE A 342 5.22 -8.63 -9.94
C ILE A 342 4.23 -7.51 -10.28
N GLY A 343 3.26 -7.79 -11.14
CA GLY A 343 2.20 -6.82 -11.42
C GLY A 343 1.13 -7.36 -12.34
N HIS A 344 0.06 -6.58 -12.52
CA HIS A 344 -0.95 -6.90 -13.51
C HIS A 344 -0.41 -6.58 -14.92
N PRO A 345 -0.43 -7.52 -15.89
CA PRO A 345 0.25 -7.36 -17.19
C PRO A 345 -0.08 -6.05 -17.90
N ALA A 346 -1.37 -5.71 -18.02
CA ALA A 346 -1.77 -4.45 -18.66
C ALA A 346 -1.26 -3.19 -17.95
N THR A 347 -1.20 -3.19 -16.61
CA THR A 347 -0.70 -2.06 -15.82
C THR A 347 0.81 -1.92 -16.00
N THR A 348 1.54 -3.03 -15.82
CA THR A 348 2.99 -3.09 -15.99
C THR A 348 3.39 -2.69 -17.40
N GLN A 349 2.76 -3.28 -18.42
CA GLN A 349 3.05 -2.99 -19.83
C GLN A 349 2.80 -1.52 -20.18
N ASN A 350 1.65 -0.96 -19.81
CA ASN A 350 1.34 0.45 -20.09
C ASN A 350 2.34 1.40 -19.40
N LYS A 351 2.76 1.08 -18.17
CA LYS A 351 3.78 1.84 -17.45
C LYS A 351 5.13 1.77 -18.14
N MET A 352 5.58 0.57 -18.53
CA MET A 352 6.84 0.35 -19.22
C MET A 352 6.88 1.06 -20.58
N ILE A 353 5.81 1.01 -21.37
CA ILE A 353 5.71 1.71 -22.66
C ILE A 353 6.00 3.21 -22.51
N GLY A 354 5.36 3.86 -21.53
CA GLY A 354 5.53 5.29 -21.30
C GLY A 354 6.93 5.64 -20.83
N LEU A 355 7.50 4.84 -19.92
CA LEU A 355 8.83 5.10 -19.36
C LEU A 355 9.95 4.85 -20.37
N VAL A 356 9.86 3.77 -21.14
CA VAL A 356 10.80 3.52 -22.24
C VAL A 356 10.76 4.65 -23.26
N ALA A 357 9.56 5.11 -23.64
CA ALA A 357 9.45 6.23 -24.56
C ALA A 357 10.12 7.49 -24.00
N SER A 358 9.90 7.78 -22.70
CA SER A 358 10.55 8.90 -22.00
C SER A 358 12.07 8.81 -22.07
N GLU A 359 12.67 7.65 -21.77
CA GLU A 359 14.12 7.46 -21.84
C GLU A 359 14.65 7.59 -23.28
N LEU A 360 13.97 6.99 -24.27
CA LEU A 360 14.37 7.11 -25.68
C LEU A 360 14.28 8.56 -26.20
N ILE A 361 13.34 9.36 -25.70
CA ILE A 361 13.26 10.80 -25.99
C ILE A 361 14.44 11.53 -25.34
N SER A 362 14.73 11.22 -24.07
CA SER A 362 15.84 11.82 -23.32
C SER A 362 17.19 11.56 -24.02
N ASP A 363 17.37 10.37 -24.55
CA ASP A 363 18.57 9.97 -25.30
C ASP A 363 18.60 10.49 -26.75
N GLY A 364 17.55 11.18 -27.20
CA GLY A 364 17.45 11.74 -28.56
C GLY A 364 17.29 10.69 -29.66
N VAL A 365 16.91 9.46 -29.31
CA VAL A 365 16.67 8.35 -30.25
C VAL A 365 15.36 8.55 -31.00
N ILE A 366 14.35 9.06 -30.29
CA ILE A 366 13.06 9.47 -30.85
C ILE A 366 12.78 10.93 -30.47
N SER A 367 12.11 11.68 -31.36
CA SER A 367 11.69 13.05 -31.06
C SER A 367 10.27 13.06 -30.49
N VAL A 368 9.93 14.05 -29.67
CA VAL A 368 8.53 14.33 -29.25
C VAL A 368 7.64 14.57 -30.48
N ASP A 369 8.19 15.13 -31.56
CA ASP A 369 7.46 15.36 -32.81
C ASP A 369 7.11 14.05 -33.55
N ASP A 370 7.78 12.94 -33.25
CA ASP A 370 7.48 11.64 -33.88
C ASP A 370 6.11 11.07 -33.48
N PHE A 371 5.49 11.67 -32.46
CA PHE A 371 4.17 11.33 -31.95
C PHE A 371 3.05 12.23 -32.50
N GLU A 372 3.33 13.09 -33.50
CA GLU A 372 2.35 13.99 -34.15
C GLU A 372 0.99 13.30 -34.43
N GLY A 373 -0.09 13.85 -33.84
CA GLY A 373 -1.47 13.34 -33.98
C GLY A 373 -1.88 12.27 -32.97
N THR A 374 -0.92 11.70 -32.24
CA THR A 374 -1.17 10.83 -31.09
C THR A 374 -1.17 11.69 -29.83
N TYR A 375 -2.28 12.36 -29.55
CA TYR A 375 -2.38 13.15 -28.33
C TYR A 375 -2.42 12.21 -27.12
N PHE A 376 -1.39 12.31 -26.28
CA PHE A 376 -1.36 11.84 -24.91
C PHE A 376 -2.35 12.68 -24.11
N ILE A 377 -3.42 12.07 -23.62
CA ILE A 377 -4.48 12.82 -22.92
C ILE A 377 -4.48 12.34 -21.47
N THR A 378 -3.75 13.04 -20.61
CA THR A 378 -4.41 13.48 -19.38
C THR A 378 -4.87 14.90 -19.67
N ASN A 379 -6.16 15.16 -19.49
CA ASN A 379 -6.63 16.54 -19.37
C ASN A 379 -6.09 17.05 -18.02
N ASP A 380 -5.47 18.22 -17.99
CA ASP A 380 -5.36 18.93 -16.71
C ASP A 380 -6.77 19.29 -16.19
N ALA A 381 -6.87 19.80 -14.96
CA ALA A 381 -8.13 20.26 -14.38
C ALA A 381 -8.88 21.32 -15.22
N SER A 382 -8.20 21.91 -16.21
CA SER A 382 -8.71 22.93 -17.14
C SER A 382 -8.99 22.39 -18.55
N GLY A 383 -8.79 21.09 -18.82
CA GLY A 383 -8.98 20.49 -20.13
C GLY A 383 -7.83 20.71 -21.13
N ASN A 384 -6.68 21.22 -20.67
CA ASN A 384 -5.49 21.37 -21.52
C ASN A 384 -4.74 20.04 -21.66
N LYS A 385 -4.14 19.84 -22.83
CA LYS A 385 -3.41 18.63 -23.20
C LYS A 385 -1.95 18.73 -22.73
N ILE A 386 -1.49 17.76 -21.94
CA ILE A 386 -0.09 17.66 -21.49
C ILE A 386 0.65 16.63 -22.37
N PRO A 387 1.77 16.97 -23.02
CA PRO A 387 2.57 16.01 -23.78
C PRO A 387 3.28 15.00 -22.86
N LEU A 388 3.61 13.82 -23.40
CA LEU A 388 4.38 12.75 -22.74
C LEU A 388 5.75 13.21 -22.18
N ALA A 389 6.20 14.40 -22.59
CA ALA A 389 7.42 15.05 -22.09
C ALA A 389 7.33 15.55 -20.64
N ASP A 390 6.15 15.49 -20.01
CA ASP A 390 6.09 15.52 -18.55
C ASP A 390 6.05 14.07 -18.01
N PRO A 391 7.19 13.50 -17.58
CA PRO A 391 7.24 12.19 -16.93
C PRO A 391 6.33 12.09 -15.70
N ALA A 392 5.79 13.22 -15.23
CA ALA A 392 4.81 13.31 -14.18
C ALA A 392 3.35 13.09 -14.64
N ALA A 393 3.00 12.92 -15.92
CA ALA A 393 1.61 12.68 -16.37
C ALA A 393 1.45 11.28 -17.01
N TRP A 394 1.65 10.22 -16.23
CA TRP A 394 1.99 8.88 -16.75
C TRP A 394 0.81 7.91 -17.00
N LYS A 395 -0.45 8.39 -16.98
CA LYS A 395 -1.59 7.54 -17.33
C LYS A 395 -1.68 7.36 -18.85
N LEU A 396 -1.16 6.24 -19.36
CA LEU A 396 -1.42 5.79 -20.72
C LEU A 396 -2.65 4.88 -20.73
N GLY A 397 -3.73 5.32 -21.38
CA GLY A 397 -4.81 4.40 -21.77
C GLY A 397 -4.36 3.50 -22.91
N ASP A 398 -5.00 2.35 -23.08
CA ASP A 398 -4.58 1.30 -24.03
C ASP A 398 -4.37 1.82 -25.47
N SER A 399 -5.23 2.74 -25.93
CA SER A 399 -5.10 3.36 -27.26
C SER A 399 -3.86 4.23 -27.40
N ALA A 400 -3.47 4.94 -26.32
CA ALA A 400 -2.26 5.76 -26.30
C ALA A 400 -1.01 4.87 -26.22
N ALA A 401 -1.03 3.85 -25.36
CA ALA A 401 0.05 2.87 -25.24
C ALA A 401 0.35 2.19 -26.58
N ALA A 402 -0.68 1.72 -27.29
CA ALA A 402 -0.54 1.11 -28.62
C ALA A 402 0.05 2.09 -29.67
N ALA A 403 -0.23 3.38 -29.55
CA ALA A 403 0.29 4.37 -30.47
C ALA A 403 1.75 4.74 -30.17
N VAL A 404 2.14 4.84 -28.90
CA VAL A 404 3.56 4.95 -28.48
C VAL A 404 4.35 3.75 -28.98
N GLN A 405 3.82 2.56 -28.76
CA GLN A 405 4.42 1.31 -29.21
C GLN A 405 4.74 1.35 -30.71
N ARG A 406 3.78 1.72 -31.55
CA ARG A 406 4.00 1.85 -33.00
C ARG A 406 5.10 2.84 -33.38
N VAL A 407 5.27 3.92 -32.62
CA VAL A 407 6.34 4.89 -32.87
C VAL A 407 7.70 4.28 -32.53
N ILE A 408 7.82 3.63 -31.37
CA ILE A 408 9.05 2.93 -30.94
C ILE A 408 9.43 1.86 -31.98
N GLU A 409 8.49 0.96 -32.32
CA GLU A 409 8.69 -0.10 -33.32
C GLU A 409 9.19 0.45 -34.64
N ARG A 410 8.50 1.47 -35.18
CA ARG A 410 8.85 2.07 -36.47
C ARG A 410 10.24 2.71 -36.45
N LYS A 411 10.61 3.39 -35.37
CA LYS A 411 11.87 4.15 -35.30
C LYS A 411 13.07 3.23 -35.09
N LEU A 412 12.93 2.27 -34.18
CA LEU A 412 14.03 1.38 -33.84
C LEU A 412 14.23 0.26 -34.87
N SER A 413 13.16 -0.24 -35.51
CA SER A 413 13.30 -1.25 -36.58
C SER A 413 13.83 -0.68 -37.91
N SER A 414 13.97 0.66 -38.01
CA SER A 414 14.42 1.35 -39.23
C SER A 414 15.90 1.72 -39.23
N ASN A 415 16.56 1.54 -38.09
CA ASN A 415 18.01 1.72 -37.89
C ASN A 415 18.71 0.38 -37.98
#